data_AF-A0A1R7QD61-F1
#
_entry.id   AF-A0A1R7QD61-F1
#
_cell.length_a   1.000
_cell.length_b   1.000
_cell.length_c   1.000
_cell.angle_alpha   90.00
_cell.angle_beta   90.00
_cell.angle_gamma   90.00
#
_symmetry.space_group_name_H-M   'P 1'
#
loop_
_entity.id
_entity.type
_entity.pdbx_description
1 polymer ?
#
loop_
_entity_poly.entity_id
_entity_poly.type
_entity_poly.pdbx_seq_one_letter_code
_entity_poly.pdbx_strand_id
1 'polypeptide(L)'
;MQRLVVHVPINLASLSISNFYDQPIAMQWAFLCLNAVSFKLNAMMKFLGLLLCCGSCVLLYLTHPNQTVLKQTVAKKYRWVGWIGFVLALVLLLTVLPKLVAVLMWLLMPLVLWSALPFLPLLHGALTHDVATRSKDTT
;
A
#
# COMPACT_ATOMS: atom_id res chain seq x y z
N MET A 1 1.87 34.24 48.59
CA MET A 1 0.83 33.71 47.67
C MET A 1 1.53 32.95 46.56
N GLN A 2 1.51 31.61 46.64
CA GLN A 2 2.17 30.72 45.67
C GLN A 2 1.37 30.71 44.37
N ARG A 3 2.00 31.11 43.26
CA ARG A 3 1.43 31.00 41.92
C ARG A 3 1.33 29.51 41.56
N LEU A 4 0.10 29.03 41.41
CA LEU A 4 -0.22 27.75 40.78
C LEU A 4 0.37 27.77 39.36
N VAL A 5 1.43 27.01 39.14
CA VAL A 5 1.91 26.68 37.80
C VAL A 5 0.90 25.66 37.25
N VAL A 6 -0.14 26.16 36.59
CA VAL A 6 -1.04 25.33 35.80
C VAL A 6 -0.23 24.82 34.62
N HIS A 7 0.17 23.55 34.68
CA HIS A 7 0.68 22.78 33.55
C HIS A 7 -0.45 22.63 32.53
N VAL A 8 -0.71 23.68 31.75
CA VAL A 8 -1.51 23.59 30.53
C VAL A 8 -0.60 22.95 29.50
N PRO A 9 -0.94 21.78 28.92
CA PRO A 9 -0.24 21.26 27.77
C PRO A 9 -0.62 22.16 26.59
N ILE A 10 0.04 23.31 26.49
CA ILE A 10 -0.11 24.20 25.35
C ILE A 10 0.44 23.40 24.17
N ASN A 11 -0.50 22.90 23.39
CA ASN A 11 -0.29 22.13 22.17
C ASN A 11 0.78 22.88 21.36
N LEU A 12 1.92 22.23 21.06
CA LEU A 12 3.03 22.85 20.33
C LEU A 12 2.54 23.52 19.02
N ALA A 13 1.44 23.00 18.46
CA ALA A 13 0.71 23.56 17.33
C ALA A 13 0.17 24.98 17.56
N SER A 14 -0.37 25.33 18.75
CA SER A 14 -0.94 26.66 18.99
C SER A 14 0.13 27.74 19.15
N LEU A 15 1.29 27.39 19.73
CA LEU A 15 2.47 28.27 19.81
C LEU A 15 3.11 28.50 18.43
N SER A 16 3.07 27.50 17.55
CA SER A 16 3.54 27.65 16.17
C SER A 16 2.67 28.60 15.36
N ILE A 17 1.35 28.61 15.58
CA ILE A 17 0.40 29.44 14.83
C ILE A 17 0.54 30.92 15.18
N SER A 18 0.73 31.26 16.47
CA SER A 18 0.90 32.67 16.87
C SER A 18 2.23 33.25 16.40
N ASN A 19 3.30 32.44 16.33
CA ASN A 19 4.60 32.87 15.82
C ASN A 19 4.63 32.99 14.29
N PHE A 20 3.71 32.32 13.59
CA PHE A 20 3.66 32.28 12.12
C PHE A 20 3.23 33.62 11.52
N TYR A 21 2.32 34.34 12.19
CA TYR A 21 1.72 35.57 11.67
C TYR A 21 2.69 36.78 11.67
N ASP A 22 3.76 36.73 12.47
CA ASP A 22 4.78 37.78 12.56
C ASP A 22 5.98 37.59 11.60
N GLN A 23 6.00 36.52 10.80
CA GLN A 23 7.11 36.19 9.89
C GLN A 23 6.92 36.79 8.48
N PRO A 24 8.00 37.13 7.75
CA PRO A 24 7.88 37.68 6.40
C PRO A 24 7.14 36.72 5.48
N ILE A 25 6.27 37.24 4.61
CA ILE A 25 5.41 36.49 3.69
C ILE A 25 6.15 35.35 2.96
N ALA A 26 7.42 35.53 2.60
CA ALA A 26 8.25 34.49 2.00
C ALA A 26 8.44 33.23 2.89
N MET A 27 8.57 33.38 4.22
CA MET A 27 8.68 32.26 5.16
C MET A 27 7.34 31.55 5.36
N GLN A 28 6.23 32.28 5.31
CA GLN A 28 4.87 31.72 5.33
C GLN A 28 4.64 30.78 4.13
N TRP A 29 5.00 31.22 2.92
CA TRP A 29 4.93 30.40 1.71
C TRP A 29 5.90 29.22 1.74
N ALA A 30 7.11 29.39 2.29
CA ALA A 30 8.07 28.30 2.43
C ALA A 30 7.55 27.18 3.34
N PHE A 31 6.90 27.53 4.45
CA PHE A 31 6.30 26.55 5.37
C PHE A 31 5.08 25.83 4.76
N LEU A 32 4.26 26.54 3.98
CA LEU A 32 3.17 25.95 3.20
C LEU A 32 3.70 24.96 2.15
N CYS A 33 4.74 25.33 1.40
CA CYS A 33 5.41 24.45 0.46
C CYS A 33 6.03 23.23 1.16
N LEU A 34 6.67 23.42 2.31
CA LEU A 34 7.29 22.33 3.07
C LEU A 34 6.23 21.34 3.60
N ASN A 35 5.09 21.82 4.09
CA ASN A 35 3.97 20.98 4.52
C ASN A 35 3.32 20.26 3.34
N ALA A 36 3.12 20.94 2.21
CA ALA A 36 2.58 20.33 1.00
C ALA A 36 3.49 19.23 0.44
N VAL A 37 4.81 19.47 0.42
CA VAL A 37 5.81 18.47 0.00
C VAL A 37 5.84 17.31 0.99
N SER A 38 5.79 17.56 2.29
CA SER A 38 5.77 16.51 3.32
C SER A 38 4.51 15.64 3.23
N PHE A 39 3.35 16.25 2.98
CA PHE A 39 2.11 15.52 2.74
C PHE A 39 2.16 14.67 1.47
N LYS A 40 2.69 15.24 0.37
CA LYS A 40 2.83 14.55 -0.92
C LYS A 40 3.81 13.38 -0.82
N LEU A 41 4.95 13.56 -0.17
CA LEU A 41 5.95 12.51 0.07
C LEU A 41 5.37 11.36 0.89
N ASN A 42 4.61 11.67 1.95
CA ASN A 42 3.94 10.65 2.76
C ASN A 42 2.95 9.83 1.92
N ALA A 43 2.12 10.48 1.09
CA ALA A 43 1.22 9.79 0.18
C ALA A 43 1.97 8.89 -0.81
N MET A 44 3.04 9.38 -1.45
CA MET A 44 3.84 8.60 -2.39
C MET A 44 4.45 7.35 -1.75
N MET A 45 4.96 7.46 -0.52
CA MET A 45 5.53 6.33 0.22
C MET A 45 4.47 5.27 0.58
N LYS A 46 3.23 5.68 0.90
CA LYS A 46 2.10 4.75 1.09
C LYS A 46 1.80 3.96 -0.18
N PHE A 47 1.70 4.64 -1.31
CA PHE A 47 1.45 4.00 -2.60
C PHE A 47 2.59 3.07 -3.01
N LEU A 48 3.84 3.47 -2.78
CA LEU A 48 5.00 2.64 -3.06
C LEU A 48 4.99 1.36 -2.22
N GLY A 49 4.72 1.47 -0.91
CA GLY A 49 4.59 0.31 -0.03
C GLY A 49 3.47 -0.64 -0.48
N LEU A 50 2.33 -0.09 -0.90
CA LEU A 50 1.20 -0.86 -1.42
C LEU A 50 1.58 -1.62 -2.69
N LEU A 51 2.19 -0.94 -3.67
CA LEU A 51 2.64 -1.54 -4.93
C LEU A 51 3.68 -2.63 -4.69
N LEU A 52 4.63 -2.40 -3.77
CA LEU A 52 5.64 -3.39 -3.41
C LEU A 52 5.01 -4.63 -2.76
N CYS A 53 4.02 -4.43 -1.88
CA CYS A 53 3.26 -5.51 -1.25
C CYS A 53 2.51 -6.34 -2.30
N CYS A 54 1.76 -5.68 -3.19
CA CYS A 54 1.04 -6.33 -4.28
C CYS A 54 1.99 -7.11 -5.20
N GLY A 55 3.08 -6.48 -5.65
CA GLY A 55 4.08 -7.12 -6.51
C GLY A 55 4.72 -8.34 -5.85
N SER A 56 5.02 -8.26 -4.56
CA SER A 56 5.60 -9.38 -3.80
C SER A 56 4.62 -10.53 -3.62
N CYS A 57 3.33 -10.23 -3.35
CA CYS A 57 2.27 -11.23 -3.25
C CYS A 57 2.06 -11.97 -4.58
N VAL A 58 2.05 -11.23 -5.69
CA VAL A 58 1.97 -11.81 -7.04
C VAL A 58 3.19 -12.68 -7.33
N LEU A 59 4.40 -12.18 -7.07
CA LEU A 59 5.63 -12.94 -7.32
C LEU A 59 5.71 -14.24 -6.50
N LEU A 60 5.28 -14.19 -5.23
CA LEU A 60 5.16 -15.37 -4.38
C LEU A 60 4.12 -16.35 -4.90
N TYR A 61 2.99 -15.86 -5.40
CA TYR A 61 1.96 -16.69 -6.01
C TYR A 61 2.45 -17.37 -7.30
N LEU A 62 3.12 -16.62 -8.19
CA LEU A 62 3.68 -17.15 -9.43
C LEU A 62 4.79 -18.21 -9.21
N THR A 63 5.37 -18.24 -8.01
CA THR A 63 6.38 -19.22 -7.63
C THR A 63 5.77 -20.49 -6.99
N HIS A 64 4.46 -20.51 -6.77
CA HIS A 64 3.80 -21.65 -6.14
C HIS A 64 3.54 -22.76 -7.18
N PRO A 65 3.79 -24.04 -6.85
CA PRO A 65 3.59 -25.14 -7.79
C PRO A 65 2.11 -25.43 -8.09
N ASN A 66 1.20 -25.07 -7.18
CA ASN A 66 -0.24 -25.23 -7.33
C ASN A 66 -0.90 -24.02 -8.04
N GLN A 67 -0.20 -23.38 -8.96
CA GLN A 67 -0.68 -22.17 -9.64
C GLN A 67 -1.54 -22.56 -10.85
N THR A 68 -2.80 -22.12 -10.87
CA THR A 68 -3.74 -22.42 -11.98
C THR A 68 -3.60 -21.46 -13.17
N VAL A 69 -2.69 -20.48 -13.09
CA VAL A 69 -2.59 -19.35 -14.04
C VAL A 69 -1.44 -19.52 -15.05
N LEU A 70 -0.28 -20.08 -14.67
CA LEU A 70 0.83 -20.34 -15.59
C LEU A 70 1.06 -21.85 -15.74
N LYS A 71 1.31 -22.31 -16.98
CA LYS A 71 1.67 -23.71 -17.28
C LYS A 71 3.05 -24.11 -16.77
N GLN A 72 3.94 -23.14 -16.51
CA GLN A 72 5.29 -23.37 -16.01
C GLN A 72 5.55 -22.45 -14.82
N THR A 73 5.88 -23.06 -13.68
CA THR A 73 6.14 -22.37 -12.41
C THR A 73 7.41 -21.53 -12.50
N VAL A 74 7.40 -20.33 -11.92
CA VAL A 74 8.61 -19.50 -11.82
C VAL A 74 9.68 -20.23 -10.99
N ALA A 75 10.95 -20.09 -11.40
CA ALA A 75 12.06 -20.79 -10.76
C ALA A 75 12.12 -20.51 -9.24
N LYS A 76 12.30 -21.58 -8.45
CA LYS A 76 12.32 -21.57 -6.97
C LYS A 76 13.26 -20.52 -6.35
N LYS A 77 14.27 -20.07 -7.10
CA LYS A 77 15.21 -18.99 -6.74
C LYS A 77 14.50 -17.65 -6.50
N TYR A 78 13.48 -17.32 -7.29
CA TYR A 78 12.72 -16.07 -7.16
C TYR A 78 11.75 -16.07 -5.97
N ARG A 79 11.50 -17.22 -5.36
CA ARG A 79 10.69 -17.32 -4.13
C ARG A 79 11.29 -16.50 -3.00
N TRP A 80 12.61 -16.54 -2.87
CA TRP A 80 13.34 -15.78 -1.86
C TRP A 80 13.26 -14.29 -2.11
N VAL A 81 13.34 -13.87 -3.37
CA VAL A 81 13.17 -12.46 -3.76
C VAL A 81 11.76 -11.97 -3.42
N GLY A 82 10.74 -12.78 -3.68
CA GLY A 82 9.36 -12.47 -3.30
C GLY A 82 9.16 -12.33 -1.79
N TRP A 83 9.77 -13.23 -1.00
CA TRP A 83 9.72 -13.14 0.47
C TRP A 83 10.45 -11.93 1.02
N ILE A 84 11.65 -11.65 0.51
CA ILE A 84 12.43 -10.46 0.91
C ILE A 84 11.64 -9.19 0.56
N GLY A 85 11.06 -9.12 -0.65
CA GLY A 85 10.21 -8.00 -1.05
C GLY A 85 8.96 -7.86 -0.18
N PHE A 86 8.35 -8.97 0.23
CA PHE A 86 7.15 -8.96 1.07
C PHE A 86 7.43 -8.49 2.51
N VAL A 87 8.56 -8.90 3.09
CA VAL A 87 9.01 -8.41 4.40
C VAL A 87 9.44 -6.94 4.31
N LEU A 88 10.15 -6.57 3.25
CA LEU A 88 10.56 -5.18 3.03
C LEU A 88 9.34 -4.24 2.86
N ALA A 89 8.28 -4.71 2.20
CA ALA A 89 7.02 -3.99 2.09
C ALA A 89 6.40 -3.74 3.47
N LEU A 90 6.38 -4.74 4.37
CA LEU A 90 5.87 -4.57 5.73
C LEU A 90 6.65 -3.48 6.49
N VAL A 91 7.98 -3.51 6.41
CA VAL A 91 8.83 -2.49 7.05
C VAL A 91 8.49 -1.09 6.52
N LEU A 92 8.32 -0.96 5.20
CA LEU A 92 7.95 0.31 4.57
C LEU A 92 6.53 0.77 4.96
N LEU A 93 5.57 -0.15 5.12
CA LEU A 93 4.23 0.19 5.61
C LEU A 93 4.26 0.64 7.08
N LEU A 94 5.11 0.03 7.91
CA LEU A 94 5.25 0.38 9.33
C LEU A 94 5.86 1.77 9.56
N THR A 95 6.67 2.27 8.63
CA THR A 95 7.25 3.62 8.74
C THR A 95 6.25 4.71 8.35
N VAL A 96 5.23 4.38 7.56
CA VAL A 96 4.31 5.36 6.96
C VAL A 96 2.88 5.29 7.52
N LEU A 97 2.46 4.13 8.03
CA LEU A 97 1.13 3.90 8.61
C LEU A 97 1.22 3.53 10.10
N PRO A 98 0.15 3.76 10.88
CA PRO A 98 0.06 3.25 12.25
C PRO A 98 0.19 1.73 12.26
N LYS A 99 0.91 1.20 13.26
CA LYS A 99 1.33 -0.21 13.37
C LYS A 99 0.19 -1.21 13.08
N LEU A 100 -1.00 -0.95 13.63
CA LEU A 100 -2.17 -1.81 13.46
C LEU A 100 -2.66 -1.87 11.99
N VAL A 101 -2.74 -0.72 11.33
CA VAL A 101 -3.21 -0.63 9.93
C VAL A 101 -2.21 -1.25 8.96
N ALA A 102 -0.92 -1.05 9.22
CA ALA A 102 0.15 -1.65 8.41
C ALA A 102 0.08 -3.18 8.41
N VAL A 103 -0.06 -3.80 9.58
CA VAL A 103 -0.17 -5.26 9.73
C VAL A 103 -1.46 -5.79 9.10
N LEU A 104 -2.58 -5.10 9.31
CA LEU A 104 -3.87 -5.48 8.74
C LEU A 104 -3.85 -5.45 7.21
N MET A 105 -3.33 -4.37 6.61
CA MET A 105 -3.17 -4.25 5.16
C MET A 105 -2.23 -5.33 4.60
N TRP A 106 -1.14 -5.60 5.30
CA TRP A 106 -0.17 -6.61 4.89
C TRP A 106 -0.74 -8.04 4.91
N LEU A 107 -1.62 -8.37 5.86
CA LEU A 107 -2.31 -9.67 5.93
C LEU A 107 -3.48 -9.77 4.95
N LEU A 108 -4.24 -8.69 4.76
CA LEU A 108 -5.38 -8.67 3.85
C LEU A 108 -4.97 -8.86 2.39
N MET A 109 -3.82 -8.32 1.98
CA MET A 109 -3.36 -8.43 0.59
C MET A 109 -3.19 -9.86 0.08
N PRO A 110 -2.39 -10.74 0.72
CA PRO A 110 -2.30 -12.13 0.30
C PRO A 110 -3.63 -12.87 0.50
N LEU A 111 -4.43 -12.54 1.51
CA LEU A 111 -5.74 -13.15 1.72
C LEU A 111 -6.68 -12.89 0.54
N VAL A 112 -6.85 -11.61 0.16
CA VAL A 112 -7.71 -11.21 -0.96
C VAL A 112 -7.16 -11.78 -2.27
N LEU A 113 -5.86 -11.62 -2.52
CA LEU A 113 -5.25 -12.08 -3.75
C LEU A 113 -5.37 -13.61 -3.88
N TRP A 114 -4.95 -14.37 -2.86
CA TRP A 114 -5.04 -15.84 -2.89
C TRP A 114 -6.47 -16.37 -2.85
N SER A 115 -7.42 -15.65 -2.25
CA SER A 115 -8.84 -16.04 -2.30
C SER A 115 -9.49 -15.77 -3.67
N ALA A 116 -9.04 -14.75 -4.41
CA ALA A 116 -9.56 -14.44 -5.74
C ALA A 116 -9.01 -15.39 -6.84
N LEU A 117 -7.82 -15.95 -6.62
CA LEU A 117 -7.13 -16.82 -7.57
C LEU A 117 -7.87 -18.10 -8.01
N PRO A 118 -8.57 -18.85 -7.13
CA PRO A 118 -9.37 -20.00 -7.58
C PRO A 118 -10.54 -19.63 -8.49
N PHE A 119 -10.94 -18.35 -8.55
CA PHE A 119 -12.05 -17.90 -9.41
C PHE A 119 -11.61 -17.49 -10.82
N LEU A 120 -10.31 -17.28 -11.06
CA LEU A 120 -9.77 -16.92 -12.40
C LEU A 120 -10.05 -17.99 -13.48
N PRO A 121 -9.82 -19.30 -13.22
CA PRO A 121 -10.08 -20.35 -14.21
C PRO A 121 -11.56 -20.47 -14.58
N LEU A 122 -12.46 -20.24 -13.61
CA LEU A 122 -13.91 -20.29 -13.82
C LEU A 122 -14.38 -19.17 -14.75
N LEU A 123 -13.82 -17.96 -14.59
CA LEU A 123 -14.12 -16.84 -15.48
C LEU A 123 -13.59 -17.06 -16.90
N HIS A 124 -12.37 -17.60 -17.04
CA HIS A 124 -11.81 -17.94 -18.36
C HIS A 124 -12.63 -19.03 -19.06
N GLY A 125 -13.09 -20.04 -18.31
CA GLY A 125 -14.00 -21.07 -18.82
C GLY A 125 -15.30 -20.47 -19.34
N ALA A 126 -15.97 -19.63 -18.54
CA ALA A 126 -17.23 -18.99 -18.93
C ALA A 126 -17.09 -18.14 -20.22
N LEU A 127 -16.05 -17.32 -20.31
CA LEU A 127 -15.78 -16.50 -21.51
C LEU A 127 -15.49 -17.35 -22.75
N THR A 128 -14.78 -18.48 -22.60
CA THR A 128 -14.47 -19.36 -23.73
C THR A 128 -15.72 -20.08 -24.25
N HIS A 129 -16.65 -20.43 -23.37
CA HIS A 129 -17.93 -21.04 -23.74
C HIS A 129 -18.86 -20.05 -24.47
N ASP A 130 -18.93 -18.79 -24.05
CA ASP A 130 -19.71 -17.74 -24.74
C ASP A 130 -19.22 -17.44 -26.16
N VAL A 131 -17.90 -17.47 -26.39
CA VAL A 131 -17.33 -17.29 -27.73
C VAL A 131 -17.62 -18.50 -28.62
N ALA A 132 -17.58 -19.70 -28.06
CA ALA A 132 -17.83 -20.94 -28.81
C ALA A 132 -19.31 -21.10 -29.22
N THR A 133 -20.26 -20.68 -28.39
CA THR A 133 -21.70 -20.69 -28.75
C THR A 133 -22.03 -19.65 -29.80
N ARG A 134 -21.49 -18.44 -29.68
CA ARG A 134 -21.72 -17.35 -30.65
C ARG A 134 -21.18 -17.65 -32.05
N SER A 135 -20.07 -18.39 -32.15
CA SER A 135 -19.50 -18.82 -33.44
C SER A 135 -20.33 -19.91 -34.14
N LYS A 136 -21.21 -20.61 -33.43
CA LYS A 136 -22.00 -21.72 -33.97
C LYS A 136 -23.34 -21.26 -34.56
N ASP A 137 -23.83 -20.09 -34.16
CA ASP A 137 -25.06 -19.46 -34.68
C ASP A 137 -24.85 -18.61 -35.94
N THR A 138 -23.61 -18.52 -36.46
CA THR A 138 -23.28 -17.72 -37.65
C THR A 138 -22.97 -18.54 -38.91
N THR A 139 -23.15 -19.85 -38.87
CA THR A 139 -23.04 -20.79 -40.01
C THR A 139 -24.34 -21.58 -40.16
#